data_AF-A0A9P5YZ38-F1
#
_entry.id   AF-A0A9P5YZ38-F1
#
_cell.length_a   1.000
_cell.length_b   1.000
_cell.length_c   1.000
_cell.angle_alpha   90.00
_cell.angle_beta   90.00
_cell.angle_gamma   90.00
#
_symmetry.space_group_name_H-M   'P 1'
#
loop_
_entity.id
_entity.type
_entity.pdbx_description
1 polymer ?
#
loop_
_entity_poly.entity_id
_entity_poly.type
_entity_poly.pdbx_seq_one_letter_code
_entity_poly.pdbx_strand_id
1 'polypeptide(L)'
;MIIVEASDVDDAASTTRTLIPPLPKIPPHFIKLIALSIPLSLVALITCLIDLALNCPILAVPTILAFCLSFPYHTGAVLLAWLQKHQIASVLSFAPASPRSIAHAGLLAALWAVAAGFNIKRATDVIPERLYCFDPQPDNPFGSSSMECAPYFIAPAGAPALAAATALVEVFVLVTLVIICGLHWHRGKEDSNAHVEEALPSSVVGSETKVVSP
;
A
#
# COMPACT_ATOMS: atom_id res chain seq x y z
N MET A 1 -25.50 60.87 10.70
CA MET A 1 -25.40 60.57 9.25
C MET A 1 -23.91 60.46 8.95
N ILE A 2 -23.39 59.25 9.05
CA ILE A 2 -21.98 58.93 8.80
C ILE A 2 -21.95 58.40 7.37
N ILE A 3 -21.17 59.07 6.53
CA ILE A 3 -20.97 58.72 5.13
C ILE A 3 -20.07 57.49 5.13
N VAL A 4 -20.62 56.34 4.71
CA VAL A 4 -19.83 55.15 4.39
C VAL A 4 -19.41 55.30 2.94
N GLU A 5 -18.18 55.76 2.72
CA GLU A 5 -17.53 55.61 1.43
C GLU A 5 -17.09 54.15 1.29
N ALA A 6 -17.75 53.45 0.38
CA ALA A 6 -17.30 52.17 -0.15
C ALA A 6 -16.02 52.43 -0.96
N SER A 7 -14.87 52.15 -0.35
CA SER A 7 -13.65 51.84 -1.09
C SER A 7 -13.63 50.33 -1.27
N ASP A 8 -14.14 49.88 -2.42
CA ASP A 8 -13.78 48.59 -2.99
C ASP A 8 -12.25 48.45 -3.02
N VAL A 9 -11.77 47.21 -2.79
CA VAL A 9 -10.37 46.75 -2.71
C VAL A 9 -9.88 46.52 -1.28
N ASP A 10 -10.36 45.44 -0.64
CA ASP A 10 -9.60 44.75 0.42
C ASP A 10 -10.09 43.31 0.74
N ASP A 11 -10.52 42.55 -0.27
CA ASP A 11 -10.74 41.09 -0.11
C ASP A 11 -9.44 40.27 -0.13
N ALA A 12 -8.27 40.93 -0.15
CA ALA A 12 -6.95 40.29 -0.05
C ALA A 12 -6.41 40.20 1.39
N ALA A 13 -7.15 40.71 2.38
CA ALA A 13 -6.70 40.80 3.78
C ALA A 13 -7.34 39.76 4.73
N SER A 14 -7.82 38.61 4.22
CA SER A 14 -8.40 37.53 5.05
C SER A 14 -7.90 36.13 4.69
N THR A 15 -6.63 36.01 4.27
CA THR A 15 -5.94 34.71 4.10
C THR A 15 -4.57 34.67 4.77
N THR A 16 -4.14 35.76 5.41
CA THR A 16 -2.74 35.98 5.83
C THR A 16 -2.43 35.64 7.29
N ARG A 17 -3.29 34.93 8.04
CA ARG A 17 -2.97 34.61 9.45
C ARG A 17 -3.73 33.43 10.07
N THR A 18 -3.79 32.29 9.37
CA THR A 18 -3.85 31.02 10.10
C THR A 18 -2.48 30.38 10.02
N LEU A 19 -1.74 30.44 11.14
CA LEU A 19 -0.48 29.74 11.45
C LEU A 19 -0.60 28.20 11.39
N ILE A 20 -1.64 27.69 10.73
CA ILE A 20 -1.86 26.27 10.52
C ILE A 20 -1.32 25.97 9.13
N PRO A 21 -0.17 25.30 8.99
CA PRO A 21 0.30 24.87 7.69
C PRO A 21 -0.83 24.08 7.00
N PRO A 22 -1.07 24.30 5.69
CA PRO A 22 -2.14 23.61 4.98
C PRO A 22 -1.96 22.11 5.17
N LEU A 23 -3.00 21.46 5.72
CA LEU A 23 -2.96 20.04 6.03
C LEU A 23 -2.61 19.27 4.76
N PRO A 24 -1.61 18.36 4.78
CA PRO A 24 -1.19 17.65 3.58
C PRO A 24 -2.38 16.91 2.96
N LYS A 25 -2.72 17.28 1.74
CA LYS A 25 -3.86 16.73 1.01
C LYS A 25 -3.59 15.25 0.72
N ILE A 26 -4.42 14.37 1.27
CA ILE A 26 -4.30 12.93 1.02
C ILE A 26 -4.86 12.63 -0.36
N PRO A 27 -4.22 11.78 -1.18
CA PRO A 27 -4.76 11.37 -2.47
C PRO A 27 -6.13 10.68 -2.28
N PRO A 28 -7.17 11.04 -3.06
CA PRO A 28 -8.53 10.53 -2.84
C PRO A 28 -8.66 9.01 -3.01
N HIS A 29 -7.76 8.39 -3.78
CA HIS A 29 -7.74 6.95 -4.00
C HIS A 29 -6.98 6.17 -2.91
N PHE A 30 -6.19 6.84 -2.07
CA PHE A 30 -5.33 6.20 -1.05
C PHE A 30 -6.16 5.37 -0.07
N ILE A 31 -7.22 5.95 0.50
CA ILE A 31 -8.07 5.26 1.48
C ILE A 31 -8.83 4.09 0.85
N LYS A 32 -9.28 4.23 -0.40
CA LYS A 32 -9.98 3.15 -1.12
C LYS A 32 -9.06 1.95 -1.35
N LEU A 33 -7.82 2.20 -1.75
CA LEU A 33 -6.80 1.18 -1.96
C LEU A 33 -6.44 0.46 -0.66
N ILE A 34 -6.22 1.20 0.43
CA ILE A 34 -5.94 0.61 1.76
C ILE A 34 -7.14 -0.21 2.26
N ALA A 35 -8.36 0.29 2.12
CA ALA A 35 -9.57 -0.42 2.53
C ALA A 35 -9.77 -1.73 1.74
N LEU A 36 -9.31 -1.79 0.48
CA LEU A 36 -9.32 -3.01 -0.33
C LEU A 36 -8.19 -3.97 0.06
N SER A 37 -7.02 -3.45 0.45
CA SER A 37 -5.84 -4.27 0.76
C SER A 37 -5.95 -5.00 2.10
N ILE A 38 -6.68 -4.47 3.09
CA ILE A 38 -6.92 -5.16 4.38
C ILE A 38 -7.61 -6.53 4.20
N PRO A 39 -8.79 -6.65 3.54
CA PRO A 39 -9.41 -7.95 3.37
C PRO A 39 -8.59 -8.88 2.48
N LEU A 40 -7.88 -8.36 1.47
CA LEU A 40 -7.00 -9.16 0.60
C LEU A 40 -5.85 -9.80 1.38
N SER A 41 -5.13 -8.98 2.15
CA SER A 41 -4.03 -9.46 3.01
C SER A 41 -4.52 -10.43 4.08
N LEU A 42 -5.74 -10.24 4.60
CA LEU A 42 -6.38 -11.19 5.53
C LEU A 42 -6.70 -12.53 4.86
N VAL A 43 -7.25 -12.53 3.64
CA VAL A 43 -7.52 -13.76 2.89
C VAL A 43 -6.23 -14.51 2.60
N ALA A 44 -5.16 -13.80 2.21
CA ALA A 44 -3.83 -14.40 2.02
C ALA A 44 -3.31 -15.05 3.32
N LEU A 45 -3.49 -14.40 4.47
CA LEU A 45 -3.11 -14.97 5.77
C LEU A 45 -3.94 -16.21 6.11
N ILE A 46 -5.26 -16.15 6.01
CA ILE A 46 -6.16 -17.27 6.34
C ILE A 46 -5.84 -18.49 5.48
N THR A 47 -5.70 -18.29 4.17
CA THR A 47 -5.34 -19.37 3.23
C THR A 47 -3.98 -19.98 3.54
N CYS A 48 -3.01 -19.14 3.91
CA CYS A 48 -1.70 -19.60 4.36
C CYS A 48 -1.76 -20.37 5.69
N LEU A 49 -2.61 -19.97 6.64
CA LEU A 49 -2.80 -20.69 7.92
C LEU A 49 -3.50 -22.05 7.74
N ILE A 50 -4.48 -22.14 6.84
CA ILE A 50 -5.12 -23.42 6.48
C ILE A 50 -4.07 -24.37 5.91
N ASP A 51 -3.24 -23.87 4.99
CA ASP A 51 -2.20 -24.66 4.34
C ASP A 51 -1.02 -25.01 5.30
N LEU A 52 -0.74 -24.14 6.26
CA LEU A 52 0.17 -24.39 7.38
C LEU A 52 -0.27 -25.57 8.24
N ALA A 53 -1.58 -25.65 8.55
CA ALA A 53 -2.14 -26.74 9.35
C ALA A 53 -2.07 -28.11 8.63
N LEU A 54 -1.95 -28.11 7.30
CA LEU A 54 -2.02 -29.32 6.49
C LEU A 54 -0.67 -29.86 6.01
N ASN A 55 0.26 -29.00 5.57
CA ASN A 55 1.34 -29.48 4.68
C ASN A 55 2.80 -29.07 5.03
N CYS A 56 3.08 -27.94 5.71
CA CYS A 56 4.40 -27.62 6.31
C CYS A 56 4.52 -26.15 6.81
N PRO A 57 5.31 -25.88 7.88
CA PRO A 57 5.37 -24.56 8.51
C PRO A 57 6.34 -23.53 7.95
N ILE A 58 7.47 -23.95 7.38
CA ILE A 58 8.57 -23.02 7.04
C ILE A 58 8.19 -22.09 5.88
N LEU A 59 7.39 -22.58 4.92
CA LEU A 59 7.00 -21.82 3.74
C LEU A 59 5.90 -20.76 4.02
N ALA A 60 5.25 -20.81 5.19
CA ALA A 60 4.22 -19.85 5.60
C ALA A 60 4.79 -18.56 6.23
N VAL A 61 6.03 -18.64 6.75
CA VAL A 61 6.74 -17.54 7.41
C VAL A 61 6.73 -16.22 6.62
N PRO A 62 7.07 -16.18 5.31
CA PRO A 62 7.11 -14.91 4.57
C PRO A 62 5.73 -14.24 4.48
N THR A 63 4.65 -15.01 4.30
CA THR A 63 3.27 -14.47 4.25
C THR A 63 2.86 -13.89 5.60
N ILE A 64 3.17 -14.60 6.70
CA ILE A 64 2.86 -14.14 8.06
C ILE A 64 3.63 -12.85 8.38
N LEU A 65 4.93 -12.79 8.05
CA LEU A 65 5.75 -11.60 8.24
C LEU A 65 5.24 -10.42 7.41
N ALA A 66 4.90 -10.65 6.13
CA ALA A 66 4.35 -9.61 5.26
C ALA A 66 3.03 -9.04 5.84
N PHE A 67 2.14 -9.91 6.35
CA PHE A 67 0.92 -9.47 7.02
C PHE A 67 1.21 -8.69 8.30
N CYS A 68 2.04 -9.23 9.21
CA CYS A 68 2.35 -8.59 10.49
C CYS A 68 2.99 -7.20 10.33
N LEU A 69 3.79 -7.00 9.27
CA LEU A 69 4.43 -5.71 8.99
C LEU A 69 3.53 -4.75 8.21
N SER A 70 2.62 -5.25 7.37
CA SER A 70 1.66 -4.42 6.63
C SER A 70 0.47 -3.98 7.50
N PHE A 71 0.06 -4.79 8.47
CA PHE A 71 -1.10 -4.50 9.32
C PHE A 71 -1.00 -3.17 10.09
N PRO A 72 0.12 -2.82 10.75
CA PRO A 72 0.27 -1.50 11.39
C PRO A 72 0.20 -0.35 10.37
N TYR A 73 0.72 -0.54 9.16
CA TYR A 73 0.67 0.45 8.09
C TYR A 73 -0.77 0.67 7.61
N HIS A 74 -1.52 -0.40 7.33
CA HIS A 74 -2.93 -0.33 6.95
C HIS A 74 -3.78 0.29 8.06
N THR A 75 -3.54 -0.11 9.32
CA THR A 75 -4.27 0.43 10.49
C THR A 75 -3.99 1.92 10.67
N GLY A 76 -2.73 2.35 10.54
CA GLY A 76 -2.36 3.76 10.59
C GLY A 76 -3.01 4.59 9.49
N ALA A 77 -3.11 4.04 8.27
CA ALA A 77 -3.78 4.68 7.15
C ALA A 77 -5.31 4.80 7.36
N VAL A 78 -5.96 3.77 7.88
CA VAL A 78 -7.39 3.80 8.23
C VAL A 78 -7.65 4.79 9.37
N LEU A 79 -6.82 4.77 10.40
CA LEU A 79 -6.90 5.69 11.53
C LEU A 79 -6.74 7.15 11.06
N LEU A 80 -5.83 7.41 10.12
CA LEU A 80 -5.67 8.72 9.52
C LEU A 80 -6.94 9.16 8.77
N ALA A 81 -7.57 8.27 8.00
CA ALA A 81 -8.84 8.53 7.34
C ALA A 81 -9.94 8.93 8.33
N TRP A 82 -10.02 8.18 9.43
CA TRP A 82 -10.98 8.43 10.50
C TRP A 82 -10.71 9.78 11.17
N LEU A 83 -9.46 10.05 11.56
CA LEU A 83 -9.07 11.32 12.19
C LEU A 83 -9.30 12.54 11.29
N GLN A 84 -9.10 12.39 9.97
CA GLN A 84 -9.42 13.45 9.01
C GLN A 84 -10.91 13.76 8.96
N LYS A 85 -11.78 12.74 8.99
CA LYS A 85 -13.23 12.93 9.06
C LYS A 85 -13.64 13.67 10.34
N HIS A 86 -12.91 13.48 11.43
CA HIS A 86 -13.17 14.11 12.72
C HIS A 86 -12.40 15.42 12.96
N GLN A 87 -11.66 15.94 11.97
CA GLN A 87 -10.84 17.16 12.08
C GLN A 87 -9.73 17.12 13.16
N ILE A 88 -9.34 15.94 13.63
CA ILE A 88 -8.28 15.73 14.65
C ILE A 88 -6.98 15.22 14.00
N ALA A 89 -6.83 15.44 12.69
CA ALA A 89 -5.72 14.90 11.91
C ALA A 89 -4.32 15.38 12.36
N SER A 90 -4.23 16.49 13.13
CA SER A 90 -2.97 16.99 13.68
C SER A 90 -2.36 16.12 14.77
N VAL A 91 -3.12 15.18 15.36
CA VAL A 91 -2.66 14.31 16.45
C VAL A 91 -1.79 13.16 15.94
N LEU A 92 -1.90 12.80 14.65
CA LEU A 92 -1.15 11.68 14.07
C LEU A 92 -0.09 12.20 13.09
N SER A 93 1.18 11.93 13.37
CA SER A 93 2.32 12.33 12.52
C SER A 93 2.46 11.51 11.22
N PHE A 94 1.44 10.73 10.85
CA PHE A 94 1.45 9.86 9.68
C PHE A 94 1.12 10.66 8.42
N ALA A 95 2.13 10.88 7.57
CA ALA A 95 1.99 11.54 6.28
C ALA A 95 2.16 10.53 5.13
N PRO A 96 1.08 10.13 4.43
CA PRO A 96 1.12 9.02 3.48
C PRO A 96 1.99 9.29 2.25
N ALA A 97 2.07 10.56 1.83
CA ALA A 97 2.93 11.01 0.73
C ALA A 97 4.35 11.40 1.18
N SER A 98 4.73 11.18 2.45
CA SER A 98 6.11 11.43 2.88
C SER A 98 7.09 10.41 2.27
N PRO A 99 8.36 10.78 2.03
CA PRO A 99 9.34 9.86 1.46
C PRO A 99 9.56 8.62 2.36
N ARG A 100 9.41 8.77 3.68
CA ARG A 100 9.49 7.66 4.64
C ARG A 100 8.32 6.68 4.46
N SER A 101 7.09 7.19 4.32
CA SER A 101 5.91 6.37 4.07
C SER A 101 5.99 5.67 2.71
N ILE A 102 6.46 6.37 1.67
CA ILE A 102 6.65 5.81 0.32
C ILE A 102 7.70 4.68 0.36
N ALA A 103 8.85 4.90 1.02
CA ALA A 103 9.88 3.87 1.17
C ALA A 103 9.36 2.66 1.96
N HIS A 104 8.59 2.90 3.03
CA HIS A 104 7.98 1.82 3.82
C HIS A 104 6.98 1.01 2.99
N ALA A 105 6.11 1.67 2.21
CA ALA A 105 5.17 0.99 1.31
C ALA A 105 5.90 0.19 0.22
N GLY A 106 7.03 0.69 -0.30
CA GLY A 106 7.88 -0.05 -1.24
C GLY A 106 8.51 -1.30 -0.61
N LEU A 107 8.97 -1.21 0.64
CA LEU A 107 9.47 -2.36 1.39
C LEU A 107 8.37 -3.40 1.63
N LEU A 108 7.16 -2.97 1.98
CA LEU A 108 6.01 -3.86 2.11
C LEU A 108 5.67 -4.55 0.78
N ALA A 109 5.73 -3.84 -0.34
CA ALA A 109 5.52 -4.43 -1.67
C ALA A 109 6.55 -5.52 -1.97
N ALA A 110 7.82 -5.30 -1.63
CA ALA A 110 8.87 -6.30 -1.79
C ALA A 110 8.62 -7.54 -0.91
N LEU A 111 8.19 -7.37 0.34
CA LEU A 111 7.83 -8.48 1.23
C LEU A 111 6.67 -9.31 0.68
N TRP A 112 5.63 -8.64 0.17
CA TRP A 112 4.50 -9.32 -0.47
C TRP A 112 4.90 -10.04 -1.76
N ALA A 113 5.86 -9.51 -2.51
CA ALA A 113 6.40 -10.17 -3.70
C ALA A 113 7.17 -11.45 -3.34
N VAL A 114 7.96 -11.41 -2.26
CA VAL A 114 8.61 -12.62 -1.71
C VAL A 114 7.55 -13.62 -1.27
N ALA A 115 6.54 -13.21 -0.50
CA ALA A 115 5.44 -14.09 -0.09
C ALA A 115 4.72 -14.72 -1.29
N ALA A 116 4.40 -13.93 -2.33
CA ALA A 116 3.81 -14.44 -3.57
C ALA A 116 4.70 -15.51 -4.21
N GLY A 117 6.01 -15.26 -4.34
CA GLY A 117 6.95 -16.23 -4.92
C GLY A 117 6.99 -17.57 -4.17
N PHE A 118 6.96 -17.54 -2.83
CA PHE A 118 6.90 -18.76 -2.01
C PHE A 118 5.58 -19.51 -2.18
N ASN A 119 4.45 -18.81 -2.23
CA ASN A 119 3.14 -19.42 -2.45
C ASN A 119 3.00 -19.99 -3.88
N ILE A 120 3.56 -19.32 -4.90
CA ILE A 120 3.61 -19.82 -6.28
C ILE A 120 4.43 -21.10 -6.35
N LYS A 121 5.66 -21.07 -5.80
CA LYS A 121 6.53 -22.24 -5.76
C LYS A 121 5.82 -23.41 -5.06
N ARG A 122 5.11 -23.14 -3.98
CA ARG A 122 4.32 -24.17 -3.29
C ARG A 122 3.16 -24.68 -4.13
N ALA A 123 2.42 -23.81 -4.81
CA ALA A 123 1.35 -24.23 -5.71
C ALA A 123 1.87 -25.11 -6.86
N THR A 124 3.09 -24.89 -7.34
CA THR A 124 3.75 -25.73 -8.36
C THR A 124 4.34 -27.02 -7.79
N ASP A 125 4.90 -26.97 -6.57
CA ASP A 125 5.48 -28.15 -5.89
C ASP A 125 4.41 -29.11 -5.37
N VAL A 126 3.17 -28.64 -5.13
CA VAL A 126 1.98 -29.45 -4.77
C VAL A 126 1.39 -30.21 -5.98
N ILE A 127 2.12 -30.25 -7.10
CA ILE A 127 1.92 -31.24 -8.16
C ILE A 127 2.91 -32.42 -8.01
N PRO A 128 2.96 -33.18 -6.88
CA PRO A 128 3.40 -34.55 -7.00
C PRO A 128 2.17 -35.34 -7.45
N GLU A 129 2.27 -36.00 -8.61
CA GLU A 129 1.46 -37.16 -8.94
C GLU A 129 1.63 -38.20 -7.82
N ARG A 130 0.93 -38.06 -6.69
CA ARG A 130 0.78 -39.16 -5.75
C ARG A 130 -0.17 -40.14 -6.42
N LEU A 131 0.41 -41.05 -7.18
CA LEU A 131 -0.26 -42.25 -7.66
C LEU A 131 -0.77 -42.99 -6.42
N TYR A 132 -2.08 -42.97 -6.24
CA TYR A 132 -2.73 -43.80 -5.25
C TYR A 132 -3.08 -45.11 -5.95
N CYS A 133 -2.39 -46.17 -5.54
CA CYS A 133 -2.65 -47.50 -6.03
C CYS A 133 -3.72 -48.13 -5.15
N PHE A 134 -4.85 -48.46 -5.75
CA PHE A 134 -5.93 -49.19 -5.10
C PHE A 134 -6.15 -50.53 -5.81
N ASP A 135 -6.62 -51.51 -5.07
CA ASP A 135 -7.05 -52.78 -5.63
C ASP A 135 -8.54 -52.66 -5.98
N PRO A 136 -8.91 -52.65 -7.27
CA PRO A 136 -10.30 -52.45 -7.68
C PRO A 136 -11.22 -53.62 -7.29
N GLN A 137 -10.69 -54.78 -6.88
CA GLN A 137 -11.52 -55.95 -6.59
C GLN A 137 -10.99 -56.82 -5.44
N PRO A 138 -11.23 -56.44 -4.17
CA PRO A 138 -10.72 -57.18 -3.01
C PRO A 138 -11.28 -58.61 -2.86
N ASP A 139 -12.40 -58.93 -3.54
CA ASP A 139 -13.14 -60.18 -3.34
C ASP A 139 -13.00 -61.21 -4.48
N ASN A 140 -12.05 -61.05 -5.42
CA ASN A 140 -11.90 -61.96 -6.56
C ASN A 140 -10.71 -62.94 -6.37
N PRO A 141 -10.90 -64.14 -5.81
CA PRO A 141 -9.81 -65.07 -5.46
C PRO A 141 -9.09 -65.70 -6.68
N PHE A 142 -9.55 -65.44 -7.91
CA PHE A 142 -8.98 -65.99 -9.14
C PHE A 142 -8.52 -64.92 -10.15
N GLY A 143 -8.65 -63.63 -9.82
CA GLY A 143 -8.21 -62.52 -10.68
C GLY A 143 -6.74 -62.19 -10.46
N SER A 144 -5.99 -61.92 -11.52
CA SER A 144 -4.66 -61.32 -11.41
C SER A 144 -4.80 -59.97 -10.70
N SER A 145 -4.06 -59.75 -9.61
CA SER A 145 -4.03 -58.47 -8.88
C SER A 145 -3.45 -57.36 -9.77
N SER A 146 -4.29 -56.71 -10.58
CA SER A 146 -3.89 -55.50 -11.29
C SER A 146 -4.03 -54.34 -10.31
N MET A 147 -2.92 -53.96 -9.69
CA MET A 147 -2.84 -52.69 -8.95
C MET A 147 -3.09 -51.55 -9.95
N GLU A 148 -4.23 -50.88 -9.85
CA GLU A 148 -4.50 -49.68 -10.62
C GLU A 148 -4.03 -48.48 -9.82
N CYS A 149 -3.05 -47.77 -10.37
CA CYS A 149 -2.56 -46.54 -9.79
C CYS A 149 -3.20 -45.37 -10.53
N ALA A 150 -4.09 -44.65 -9.85
CA ALA A 150 -4.67 -43.42 -10.38
C ALA A 150 -3.99 -42.20 -9.74
N PRO A 151 -3.85 -41.08 -10.48
CA PRO A 151 -3.43 -39.83 -9.87
C PRO A 151 -4.51 -39.41 -8.86
N TYR A 152 -4.18 -39.47 -7.57
CA TYR A 152 -5.07 -39.02 -6.51
C TYR A 152 -4.65 -37.62 -6.11
N PHE A 153 -5.44 -36.63 -6.51
CA PHE A 153 -5.31 -35.26 -6.06
C PHE A 153 -5.75 -35.17 -4.60
N ILE A 154 -4.85 -35.48 -3.66
CA ILE A 154 -5.05 -35.11 -2.25
C ILE A 154 -5.06 -33.58 -2.20
N ALA A 155 -6.23 -33.02 -1.85
CA ALA A 155 -6.59 -31.61 -1.75
C ALA A 155 -5.50 -30.58 -1.36
N PRO A 156 -5.73 -29.27 -1.62
CA PRO A 156 -6.14 -28.64 -2.86
C PRO A 156 -5.02 -27.67 -3.31
N ALA A 157 -4.55 -27.76 -4.55
CA ALA A 157 -3.70 -26.70 -5.12
C ALA A 157 -4.35 -25.30 -5.02
N GLY A 158 -5.66 -25.22 -4.78
CA GLY A 158 -6.42 -24.00 -4.57
C GLY A 158 -5.98 -23.15 -3.38
N ALA A 159 -5.54 -23.72 -2.25
CA ALA A 159 -5.13 -22.91 -1.09
C ALA A 159 -3.83 -22.12 -1.34
N PRO A 160 -2.71 -22.76 -1.76
CA PRO A 160 -1.48 -22.02 -2.09
C PRO A 160 -1.65 -21.15 -3.34
N ALA A 161 -2.46 -21.57 -4.33
CA ALA A 161 -2.76 -20.73 -5.50
C ALA A 161 -3.57 -19.48 -5.13
N LEU A 162 -4.54 -19.59 -4.22
CA LEU A 162 -5.33 -18.45 -3.74
C LEU A 162 -4.48 -17.51 -2.88
N ALA A 163 -3.61 -18.06 -2.03
CA ALA A 163 -2.62 -17.29 -1.26
C ALA A 163 -1.65 -16.53 -2.19
N ALA A 164 -1.17 -17.18 -3.26
CA ALA A 164 -0.34 -16.55 -4.28
C ALA A 164 -1.09 -15.44 -5.02
N ALA A 165 -2.32 -15.69 -5.47
CA ALA A 165 -3.13 -14.72 -6.18
C ALA A 165 -3.42 -13.48 -5.32
N THR A 166 -3.82 -13.67 -4.07
CA THR A 166 -4.07 -12.56 -3.14
C THR A 166 -2.80 -11.79 -2.79
N ALA A 167 -1.67 -12.47 -2.61
CA ALA A 167 -0.38 -11.82 -2.42
C ALA A 167 0.05 -10.98 -3.64
N LEU A 168 -0.17 -11.46 -4.87
CA LEU A 168 0.12 -10.71 -6.10
C LEU A 168 -0.76 -9.47 -6.25
N VAL A 169 -2.05 -9.58 -5.92
CA VAL A 169 -2.96 -8.41 -5.90
C VAL A 169 -2.48 -7.41 -4.86
N GLU A 170 -2.02 -7.86 -3.69
CA GLU A 170 -1.48 -6.98 -2.66
C GLU A 170 -0.21 -6.25 -3.10
N VAL A 171 0.69 -6.93 -3.83
CA VAL A 171 1.85 -6.28 -4.49
C VAL A 171 1.37 -5.19 -5.43
N PHE A 172 0.38 -5.48 -6.28
CA PHE A 172 -0.15 -4.50 -7.23
C PHE A 172 -0.76 -3.28 -6.52
N VAL A 173 -1.51 -3.50 -5.44
CA VAL A 173 -2.09 -2.43 -4.64
C VAL A 173 -1.00 -1.56 -4.00
N LEU A 174 0.01 -2.17 -3.37
CA LEU A 174 1.10 -1.44 -2.73
C LEU A 174 1.99 -0.69 -3.73
N VAL A 175 2.30 -1.27 -4.88
CA VAL A 175 3.02 -0.58 -5.96
C VAL A 175 2.20 0.60 -6.48
N THR A 176 0.89 0.43 -6.68
CA THR A 176 0.00 1.53 -7.08
C THR A 176 0.00 2.65 -6.04
N LEU A 177 -0.04 2.31 -4.74
CA LEU A 177 0.07 3.27 -3.65
C LEU A 177 1.40 4.03 -3.67
N VAL A 178 2.52 3.33 -3.85
CA VAL A 178 3.85 3.94 -3.97
C VAL A 178 3.90 4.94 -5.13
N ILE A 179 3.36 4.56 -6.30
CA ILE A 179 3.32 5.42 -7.48
C ILE A 179 2.45 6.66 -7.23
N ILE A 180 1.22 6.50 -6.74
CA ILE A 180 0.30 7.62 -6.49
C ILE A 180 0.89 8.57 -5.45
N CYS A 181 1.40 8.05 -4.33
CA CYS A 181 2.02 8.86 -3.29
C CYS A 181 3.31 9.54 -3.77
N GLY A 182 4.12 8.86 -4.59
CA GLY A 182 5.33 9.42 -5.19
C GLY A 182 5.05 10.56 -6.17
N LEU A 183 4.05 10.40 -7.03
CA LEU A 183 3.59 11.46 -7.94
C LEU A 183 3.07 12.67 -7.16
N HIS A 184 2.31 12.43 -6.08
CA HIS A 184 1.79 13.50 -5.23
C HIS A 184 2.91 14.23 -4.48
N TRP A 185 3.92 13.51 -4.00
CA TRP A 185 5.11 14.08 -3.38
C TRP A 185 5.90 14.96 -4.36
N HIS A 186 6.09 14.49 -5.59
CA HIS A 186 6.83 15.25 -6.61
C HIS A 186 6.12 16.57 -6.97
N ARG A 187 4.80 16.52 -7.20
CA ARG A 187 3.99 17.71 -7.50
C ARG A 187 4.03 18.73 -6.36
N GLY A 188 3.89 18.27 -5.12
CA GLY A 188 3.96 19.18 -3.96
C GLY A 188 5.31 19.88 -3.81
N LYS A 189 6.40 19.27 -4.30
CA LYS A 189 7.73 19.89 -4.31
C LYS A 189 7.86 20.96 -5.39
N GLU A 190 7.27 20.73 -6.56
CA GLU A 190 7.22 21.72 -7.66
C GLU A 190 6.44 22.97 -7.23
N ASP A 191 5.27 22.80 -6.62
CA ASP A 191 4.43 23.91 -6.11
C ASP A 191 5.16 24.72 -5.02
N SER A 192 5.89 24.02 -4.13
CA SER A 192 6.66 24.67 -3.07
C SER A 192 7.83 25.48 -3.62
N ASN A 193 8.48 25.01 -4.68
CA ASN A 193 9.59 25.70 -5.32
C ASN A 193 9.11 26.93 -6.11
N ALA A 194 7.97 26.83 -6.80
CA ALA A 194 7.37 27.92 -7.55
C ALA A 194 7.01 29.12 -6.65
N HIS A 195 6.44 28.87 -5.47
CA HIS A 195 6.12 29.94 -4.51
C HIS A 195 7.34 30.60 -3.86
N VAL A 196 8.47 29.90 -3.74
CA VAL A 196 9.71 30.49 -3.24
C VAL A 196 10.35 31.42 -4.28
N GLU A 197 10.20 31.11 -5.57
CA GLU A 197 10.76 31.90 -6.67
C GLU A 197 9.98 33.22 -6.89
N GLU A 198 8.66 33.23 -6.70
CA GLU A 198 7.85 34.47 -6.69
C GLU A 198 8.09 35.36 -5.46
N ALA A 199 8.55 34.79 -4.34
CA ALA A 199 8.81 35.52 -3.11
C ALA A 199 10.21 36.16 -3.04
N LEU A 200 11.10 35.92 -4.02
CA LEU A 200 12.35 36.66 -4.14
C LEU A 200 12.08 38.00 -4.83
N PRO A 201 12.17 39.15 -4.13
CA PRO A 201 12.02 40.44 -4.78
C PRO A 201 13.14 40.64 -5.79
N SER A 202 12.78 40.97 -7.01
CA SER A 202 13.65 41.43 -8.09
C SER A 202 14.26 42.82 -7.80
N SER A 203 14.75 43.07 -6.58
CA SER A 203 15.38 44.32 -6.17
C SER A 203 16.91 44.18 -6.11
N VAL A 204 17.51 43.73 -7.20
CA VAL A 204 18.93 43.99 -7.48
C VAL A 204 19.01 44.65 -8.86
N VAL A 205 18.36 45.81 -8.99
CA VAL A 205 18.55 46.71 -10.13
C VAL A 205 18.95 48.07 -9.56
N GLY A 206 20.24 48.38 -9.70
CA GLY A 206 20.80 49.72 -9.85
C GLY A 206 20.53 50.74 -8.75
N SER A 207 21.37 50.76 -7.71
CA SER A 207 21.63 52.00 -6.97
C SER A 207 22.90 52.63 -7.56
N GLU A 208 22.75 53.44 -8.60
CA GLU A 208 23.79 54.37 -9.04
C GLU A 208 24.06 55.37 -7.90
N THR A 209 25.21 55.24 -7.26
CA THR A 209 25.74 56.24 -6.34
C THR A 209 26.16 57.48 -7.12
N LYS A 210 25.29 58.49 -7.18
CA LYS A 210 25.64 59.83 -7.64
C LYS A 210 26.39 60.58 -6.54
N VAL A 211 27.72 60.61 -6.64
CA VAL A 211 28.59 61.41 -5.79
C VAL A 211 28.43 62.88 -6.19
N VAL A 212 27.89 63.69 -5.29
CA VAL A 212 27.94 65.16 -5.38
C VAL A 212 29.01 65.61 -4.39
N SER A 213 30.10 66.18 -4.90
CA SER A 213 31.15 66.82 -4.10
C SER A 213 30.91 68.33 -4.01
N PRO A 214 31.27 68.97 -2.88
CA PRO A 214 31.11 70.41 -2.64
C PRO A 214 32.08 71.29 -3.44
#